data_AF-A0A2P5N8Y1-F1
#
_entry.id   AF-A0A2P5N8Y1-F1
#
_cell.length_a   1.000
_cell.length_b   1.000
_cell.length_c   1.000
_cell.angle_alpha   90.00
_cell.angle_beta   90.00
_cell.angle_gamma   90.00
#
_symmetry.space_group_name_H-M   'P 1'
#
loop_
_entity.id
_entity.type
_entity.pdbx_description
1 polymer ?
#
loop_
_entity_poly.entity_id
_entity_poly.type
_entity_poly.pdbx_seq_one_letter_code
_entity_poly.pdbx_strand_id
1 'polypeptide(L)'
;MQKRDFIQHAATEFMPSLNWDVNKSIAYAERLWQALGAKGYGEPKKTGPREIANAYDKLAAAPLVKAQFDLFWAAFAHKYGRDRAAARWMLLGELTKAEYQQIINAAKVEAESRKNLPEGRVPIMAEGWLSERRWLDQQATPIDQAQKQQQQQLQAINAANQDLAHARQMAERSGDPYWQAEIIKITEKITELRRGHYAANS
;
A
#
# COMPACT_ATOMS: atom_id res chain seq x y z
N MET A 1 0.27 -11.49 33.15
CA MET A 1 -0.36 -11.94 34.41
C MET A 1 -1.39 -10.89 34.81
N GLN A 2 -2.63 -11.28 35.06
CA GLN A 2 -3.67 -10.33 35.49
C GLN A 2 -3.54 -10.04 36.99
N LYS A 3 -3.97 -8.85 37.44
CA LYS A 3 -3.91 -8.43 38.85
C LYS A 3 -4.55 -9.46 39.80
N ARG A 4 -5.67 -10.06 39.37
CA ARG A 4 -6.41 -11.07 40.13
C ARG A 4 -5.55 -12.31 40.43
N ASP A 5 -4.91 -12.87 39.40
CA ASP A 5 -4.13 -14.11 39.52
C ASP A 5 -2.92 -13.92 40.43
N PHE A 6 -2.30 -12.74 40.32
CA PHE A 6 -1.19 -12.33 41.18
C PHE A 6 -1.61 -12.24 42.64
N ILE A 7 -2.74 -11.58 42.93
CA ILE A 7 -3.22 -11.41 44.31
C ILE A 7 -3.53 -12.76 44.94
N GLN A 8 -4.11 -13.69 44.19
CA GLN A 8 -4.41 -15.04 44.67
C GLN A 8 -3.14 -15.83 45.00
N HIS A 9 -2.13 -15.81 44.12
CA HIS A 9 -0.86 -16.48 44.36
C HIS A 9 -0.11 -15.84 45.54
N ALA A 10 0.02 -14.51 45.54
CA ALA A 10 0.75 -13.78 46.58
C ALA A 10 0.12 -13.95 47.97
N ALA A 11 -1.21 -13.99 48.06
CA ALA A 11 -1.91 -14.23 49.33
C ALA A 11 -1.70 -15.66 49.87
N THR A 12 -1.39 -16.62 48.99
CA THR A 12 -1.18 -18.04 49.33
C THR A 12 0.29 -18.34 49.64
N GLU A 13 1.23 -17.72 48.93
CA GLU A 13 2.66 -18.07 48.95
C GLU A 13 3.46 -17.29 50.01
N PHE A 14 3.11 -16.02 50.28
CA PHE A 14 3.90 -15.16 51.16
C PHE A 14 3.50 -15.18 52.64
N MET A 15 2.54 -16.02 53.06
CA MET A 15 2.11 -16.06 54.46
C MET A 15 1.98 -17.47 55.05
N PRO A 16 2.91 -17.88 55.92
CA PRO A 16 2.78 -19.10 56.70
C PRO A 16 2.14 -18.80 58.07
N SER A 17 0.98 -19.41 58.37
CA SER A 17 0.47 -19.81 59.72
C SER A 17 -1.00 -19.47 60.07
N LEU A 18 -1.44 -20.06 61.20
CA LEU A 18 -2.79 -20.53 61.55
C LEU A 18 -3.86 -19.47 61.91
N ASN A 19 -3.54 -18.18 62.01
CA ASN A 19 -4.49 -17.12 62.38
C ASN A 19 -4.71 -16.15 61.21
N TRP A 20 -5.48 -16.62 60.23
CA TRP A 20 -5.66 -15.98 58.93
C TRP A 20 -6.69 -14.83 58.97
N ASP A 21 -6.26 -13.64 58.55
CA ASP A 21 -7.15 -12.52 58.20
C ASP A 21 -7.08 -12.26 56.69
N VAL A 22 -8.08 -12.77 55.97
CA VAL A 22 -8.21 -12.69 54.51
C VAL A 22 -8.08 -11.26 54.01
N ASN A 23 -8.64 -10.30 54.73
CA ASN A 23 -8.67 -8.90 54.30
C ASN A 23 -7.27 -8.28 54.34
N LYS A 24 -6.48 -8.62 55.37
CA LYS A 24 -5.08 -8.15 55.48
C LYS A 24 -4.22 -8.75 54.37
N SER A 25 -4.42 -10.02 54.01
CA SER A 25 -3.67 -10.67 52.94
C SER A 25 -3.97 -10.04 51.57
N ILE A 26 -5.24 -9.77 51.28
CA ILE A 26 -5.65 -9.08 50.04
C ILE A 26 -5.03 -7.68 50.01
N ALA A 27 -5.15 -6.90 51.09
CA ALA A 27 -4.59 -5.55 51.16
C ALA A 27 -3.07 -5.52 50.96
N TYR A 28 -2.34 -6.51 51.51
CA TYR A 28 -0.90 -6.63 51.31
C TYR A 28 -0.55 -6.94 49.84
N ALA A 29 -1.21 -7.93 49.25
CA ALA A 29 -1.00 -8.30 47.86
C ALA A 29 -1.35 -7.17 46.89
N GLU A 30 -2.37 -6.36 47.18
CA GLU A 30 -2.72 -5.17 46.40
C GLU A 30 -1.65 -4.08 46.47
N ARG A 31 -1.10 -3.81 47.66
CA ARG A 31 0.00 -2.85 47.83
C ARG A 31 1.25 -3.31 47.09
N LEU A 32 1.56 -4.61 47.17
CA LEU A 32 2.68 -5.19 46.44
C LEU A 32 2.48 -5.06 44.92
N TRP A 33 1.28 -5.34 44.43
CA TRP A 33 0.93 -5.14 43.01
C TRP A 33 1.09 -3.69 42.58
N GLN A 34 0.64 -2.73 43.39
CA GLN A 34 0.82 -1.30 43.08
C GLN A 34 2.30 -0.90 43.04
N ALA A 35 3.11 -1.36 43.99
CA ALA A 35 4.54 -1.10 44.03
C ALA A 35 5.27 -1.71 42.82
N LEU A 36 4.91 -2.92 42.42
CA LEU A 36 5.42 -3.58 41.21
C LEU A 36 4.98 -2.85 39.95
N GLY A 37 3.72 -2.41 39.89
CA GLY A 37 3.18 -1.59 38.80
C GLY A 37 3.94 -0.27 38.62
N ALA A 38 4.21 0.43 39.72
CA ALA A 38 5.02 1.66 39.72
C ALA A 38 6.45 1.43 39.22
N LYS A 39 7.01 0.24 39.47
CA LYS A 39 8.33 -0.19 38.97
C LYS A 39 8.30 -0.80 37.57
N GLY A 40 7.14 -0.86 36.91
CA GLY A 40 6.99 -1.35 35.54
C GLY A 40 6.78 -2.87 35.39
N TYR A 41 6.60 -3.60 36.50
CA TYR A 41 6.35 -5.05 36.52
C TYR A 41 4.84 -5.43 36.56
N GLY A 42 3.94 -4.45 36.46
CA GLY A 42 2.48 -4.63 36.54
C GLY A 42 1.84 -5.21 35.27
N GLU A 43 0.60 -4.81 34.96
CA GLU A 43 -0.05 -5.26 33.73
C GLU A 43 0.83 -4.99 32.50
N PRO A 44 0.94 -5.94 31.57
CA PRO A 44 1.67 -5.69 30.34
C PRO A 44 1.05 -4.47 29.68
N LYS A 45 1.84 -3.39 29.54
CA LYS A 45 1.44 -2.23 28.75
C LYS A 45 0.94 -2.77 27.41
N LYS A 46 -0.26 -2.36 26.97
CA LYS A 46 -0.79 -2.73 25.65
C LYS A 46 0.31 -2.49 24.62
N THR A 47 0.96 -3.56 24.17
CA THR A 47 1.99 -3.57 23.13
C THR A 47 1.26 -3.48 21.80
N GLY A 48 0.65 -2.32 21.57
CA GLY A 48 0.13 -1.90 20.29
C GLY A 48 0.80 -0.57 19.92
N PRO A 49 0.84 -0.21 18.62
CA PRO A 49 1.24 1.13 18.22
C PRO A 49 0.38 2.15 19.00
N ARG A 50 1.00 3.16 19.60
CA ARG A 50 0.27 4.21 20.32
C ARG A 50 -0.81 4.78 19.39
N GLU A 51 -2.07 4.60 19.73
CA GLU A 51 -3.17 5.24 19.01
C GLU A 51 -3.04 6.75 19.20
N ILE A 52 -2.77 7.46 18.10
CA ILE A 52 -2.75 8.92 18.10
C ILE A 52 -4.20 9.37 18.04
N ALA A 53 -4.81 9.66 19.18
CA ALA A 53 -6.16 10.22 19.21
C ALA A 53 -6.22 11.54 18.43
N ASN A 54 -7.27 11.72 17.60
CA ASN A 54 -7.50 12.89 16.76
C ASN A 54 -6.28 13.23 15.88
N ALA A 55 -5.67 12.20 15.29
CA ALA A 55 -4.49 12.37 14.45
C ALA A 55 -4.76 13.28 13.24
N TYR A 56 -5.97 13.26 12.69
CA TYR A 56 -6.33 14.12 11.57
C TYR A 56 -6.29 15.61 11.96
N ASP A 57 -6.79 15.95 13.15
CA ASP A 57 -6.74 17.33 13.64
C ASP A 57 -5.31 17.76 13.95
N LYS A 58 -4.48 16.84 14.43
CA LYS A 58 -3.05 17.10 14.67
C LYS A 58 -2.26 17.39 13.40
N LEU A 59 -2.69 16.88 12.24
CA LEU A 59 -2.10 17.27 10.95
C LEU A 59 -2.28 18.76 10.66
N ALA A 60 -3.25 19.46 11.26
CA ALA A 60 -3.43 20.89 11.08
C ALA A 60 -2.21 21.71 11.55
N ALA A 61 -1.38 21.17 12.46
CA ALA A 61 -0.12 21.79 12.86
C ALA A 61 0.92 21.82 11.72
N ALA A 62 0.76 20.99 10.69
CA ALA A 62 1.62 20.91 9.51
C ALA A 62 0.77 20.95 8.22
N PRO A 63 0.42 22.15 7.72
CA PRO A 63 -0.53 22.31 6.61
C PRO A 63 -0.15 21.53 5.34
N LEU A 64 1.14 21.47 5.02
CA LEU A 64 1.64 20.73 3.86
C LEU A 64 1.42 19.22 4.02
N VAL A 65 1.74 18.66 5.19
CA VAL A 65 1.53 17.23 5.48
C VAL A 65 0.04 16.90 5.49
N LYS A 66 -0.80 17.80 6.01
CA LYS A 66 -2.25 17.66 5.96
C LYS A 66 -2.78 17.64 4.53
N ALA A 67 -2.36 18.58 3.70
CA ALA A 67 -2.78 18.64 2.29
C ALA A 67 -2.36 17.37 1.53
N GLN A 68 -1.14 16.88 1.80
CA GLN A 68 -0.64 15.62 1.24
C GLN A 68 -1.52 14.43 1.67
N PHE A 69 -1.86 14.34 2.95
CA PHE A 69 -2.75 13.31 3.46
C PHE A 69 -4.17 13.42 2.88
N ASP A 70 -4.72 14.63 2.73
CA ASP A 70 -6.05 14.84 2.15
C ASP A 70 -6.12 14.37 0.70
N LEU A 71 -5.07 14.61 -0.08
CA LEU A 71 -4.91 14.07 -1.44
C LEU A 71 -4.81 12.54 -1.45
N PHE A 72 -4.07 11.95 -0.50
CA PHE A 72 -4.03 10.49 -0.32
C PHE A 72 -5.42 9.94 0.02
N TRP A 73 -6.13 10.57 0.96
CA TRP A 73 -7.44 10.15 1.40
C TRP A 73 -8.47 10.18 0.26
N ALA A 74 -8.42 11.25 -0.54
CA ALA A 74 -9.24 11.37 -1.75
C ALA A 74 -8.90 10.29 -2.78
N ALA A 75 -7.62 10.02 -3.02
CA ALA A 75 -7.16 8.99 -3.95
C ALA A 75 -7.52 7.58 -3.50
N PHE A 76 -7.37 7.27 -2.21
CA PHE A 76 -7.68 5.97 -1.63
C PHE A 76 -9.19 5.75 -1.49
N ALA A 77 -10.02 6.80 -1.59
CA ALA A 77 -11.49 6.75 -1.72
C ALA A 77 -12.22 5.79 -0.75
N HIS A 78 -11.77 5.70 0.50
CA HIS A 78 -12.39 4.84 1.52
C HIS A 78 -13.28 5.68 2.46
N LYS A 79 -14.42 5.14 2.91
CA LYS A 79 -15.40 5.91 3.72
C LYS A 79 -15.03 5.97 5.21
N TYR A 80 -14.30 4.98 5.71
CA TYR A 80 -14.10 4.76 7.15
C TYR A 80 -12.63 4.72 7.54
N GLY A 81 -12.33 5.11 8.79
CA GLY A 81 -11.00 4.97 9.38
C GLY A 81 -10.02 6.10 9.07
N ARG A 82 -10.51 7.29 8.68
CA ARG A 82 -9.67 8.45 8.33
C ARG A 82 -8.65 8.80 9.43
N ASP A 83 -9.08 8.86 10.67
CA ASP A 83 -8.21 9.26 11.79
C ASP A 83 -7.08 8.24 12.02
N ARG A 84 -7.40 6.94 11.97
CA ARG A 84 -6.39 5.87 12.07
C ARG A 84 -5.41 5.89 10.89
N ALA A 85 -5.90 6.17 9.68
CA ALA A 85 -5.04 6.36 8.52
C ALA A 85 -4.13 7.58 8.66
N ALA A 86 -4.65 8.70 9.19
CA ALA A 86 -3.86 9.90 9.48
C ALA A 86 -2.76 9.62 10.51
N ALA A 87 -3.07 8.83 11.56
CA ALA A 87 -2.08 8.39 12.53
C ALA A 87 -0.94 7.61 11.87
N ARG A 88 -1.26 6.68 10.94
CA ARG A 88 -0.23 5.96 10.17
C ARG A 88 0.55 6.84 9.24
N TRP A 89 -0.10 7.80 8.59
CA TRP A 89 0.55 8.78 7.74
C TRP A 89 1.62 9.57 8.49
N MET A 90 1.31 10.05 9.70
CA MET A 90 2.28 10.75 10.55
C MET A 90 3.48 9.88 10.93
N LEU A 91 3.29 8.56 11.05
CA LEU A 91 4.37 7.62 11.38
C LEU A 91 5.27 7.27 10.19
N LEU A 92 4.90 7.65 8.96
CA LEU A 92 5.78 7.48 7.79
C LEU A 92 6.99 8.42 7.84
N GLY A 93 6.89 9.52 8.58
CA GLY A 93 7.94 10.54 8.67
C GLY A 93 7.97 11.45 7.44
N GLU A 94 9.14 12.01 7.16
CA GLU A 94 9.36 12.88 6.01
C GLU A 94 9.46 12.04 4.73
N LEU A 95 8.51 12.27 3.81
CA LEU A 95 8.48 11.62 2.50
C LEU A 95 9.05 12.57 1.45
N THR A 96 9.83 12.02 0.53
CA THR A 96 10.23 12.76 -0.67
C THR A 96 9.02 12.99 -1.58
N LYS A 97 9.11 13.99 -2.48
CA LYS A 97 8.06 14.26 -3.47
C LYS A 97 7.77 13.03 -4.36
N ALA A 98 8.80 12.23 -4.68
CA ALA A 98 8.66 11.03 -5.47
C ALA A 98 7.89 9.92 -4.74
N GLU A 99 8.25 9.64 -3.47
CA GLU A 99 7.55 8.65 -2.64
C GLU A 99 6.10 9.07 -2.40
N TYR A 100 5.87 10.36 -2.14
CA TYR A 100 4.53 10.89 -2.01
C TYR A 100 3.70 10.62 -3.28
N GLN A 101 4.21 10.95 -4.46
CA GLN A 101 3.51 10.71 -5.72
C GLN A 101 3.27 9.21 -5.97
N GLN A 102 4.24 8.36 -5.60
CA GLN A 102 4.10 6.91 -5.68
C GLN A 102 2.94 6.42 -4.81
N ILE A 103 2.86 6.87 -3.55
CA ILE A 103 1.78 6.50 -2.64
C ILE A 103 0.42 6.94 -3.19
N ILE A 104 0.31 8.16 -3.72
CA ILE A 104 -0.94 8.66 -4.31
C ILE A 104 -1.36 7.83 -5.53
N ASN A 105 -0.43 7.54 -6.44
CA ASN A 105 -0.72 6.73 -7.61
C ASN A 105 -1.15 5.32 -7.21
N ALA A 106 -0.46 4.72 -6.25
CA ALA A 106 -0.79 3.38 -5.79
C ALA A 106 -2.15 3.31 -5.08
N ALA A 107 -2.50 4.36 -4.33
CA ALA A 107 -3.80 4.49 -3.68
C ALA A 107 -4.95 4.53 -4.70
N LYS A 108 -4.77 5.16 -5.87
CA LYS A 108 -5.77 5.17 -6.95
C LYS A 108 -5.97 3.76 -7.52
N VAL A 109 -4.89 3.05 -7.78
CA VAL A 109 -4.94 1.67 -8.29
C VAL A 109 -5.63 0.76 -7.29
N GLU A 110 -5.33 0.89 -5.99
CA GLU A 110 -6.02 0.15 -4.94
C GLU A 110 -7.51 0.51 -4.87
N ALA A 111 -7.87 1.78 -5.04
CA ALA A 111 -9.27 2.19 -5.06
C ALA A 111 -10.05 1.56 -6.22
N GLU A 112 -9.43 1.43 -7.39
CA GLU A 112 -10.01 0.73 -8.55
C GLU A 112 -10.04 -0.79 -8.36
N SER A 113 -8.98 -1.41 -7.82
CA SER A 113 -8.93 -2.85 -7.59
C SER A 113 -10.05 -3.33 -6.67
N ARG A 114 -10.41 -2.51 -5.66
CA ARG A 114 -11.53 -2.80 -4.75
C ARG A 114 -12.88 -2.91 -5.43
N LYS A 115 -13.11 -2.22 -6.56
CA LYS A 115 -14.37 -2.32 -7.31
C LYS A 115 -14.55 -3.71 -7.94
N ASN A 116 -13.44 -4.42 -8.14
CA ASN A 116 -13.39 -5.74 -8.77
C ASN A 116 -13.02 -6.85 -7.76
N LEU A 117 -13.22 -6.63 -6.46
CA LEU A 117 -12.93 -7.63 -5.44
C LEU A 117 -13.84 -8.87 -5.60
N PRO A 118 -13.28 -10.10 -5.53
CA PRO A 118 -14.08 -11.31 -5.48
C PRO A 118 -15.06 -11.31 -4.32
N GLU A 119 -16.22 -11.96 -4.51
CA GLU A 119 -17.23 -12.09 -3.47
C GLU A 119 -16.65 -12.77 -2.22
N GLY A 120 -16.98 -12.23 -1.04
CA GLY A 120 -16.45 -12.69 0.24
C GLY A 120 -15.08 -12.13 0.65
N ARG A 121 -14.40 -11.35 -0.21
CA ARG A 121 -13.20 -10.60 0.19
C ARG A 121 -13.56 -9.23 0.74
N VAL A 122 -12.97 -8.88 1.88
CA VAL A 122 -13.12 -7.56 2.49
C VAL A 122 -11.99 -6.64 1.99
N PRO A 123 -12.30 -5.42 1.56
CA PRO A 123 -11.27 -4.46 1.16
C PRO A 123 -10.33 -4.12 2.32
N ILE A 124 -9.05 -3.94 2.02
CA ILE A 124 -8.08 -3.47 3.01
C ILE A 124 -8.38 -2.03 3.42
N MET A 125 -8.30 -1.77 4.72
CA MET A 125 -8.43 -0.42 5.29
C MET A 125 -7.17 0.41 4.99
N ALA A 126 -7.33 1.72 4.81
CA ALA A 126 -6.21 2.64 4.57
C ALA A 126 -5.12 2.55 5.65
N GLU A 127 -5.51 2.33 6.91
CA GLU A 127 -4.58 2.12 8.02
C GLU A 127 -3.65 0.93 7.75
N GLY A 128 -4.22 -0.26 7.51
CA GLY A 128 -3.45 -1.48 7.26
C GLY A 128 -2.61 -1.36 5.98
N TRP A 129 -3.18 -0.77 4.94
CA TRP A 129 -2.48 -0.54 3.67
C TRP A 129 -1.25 0.35 3.83
N LEU A 130 -1.34 1.44 4.62
CA LEU A 130 -0.21 2.30 4.94
C LEU A 130 0.81 1.61 5.86
N SER A 131 0.32 0.88 6.88
CA SER A 131 1.16 0.14 7.83
C SER A 131 2.03 -0.92 7.15
N GLU A 132 1.45 -1.65 6.20
CA GLU A 132 2.13 -2.71 5.44
C GLU A 132 2.94 -2.17 4.26
N ARG A 133 2.93 -0.85 4.03
CA ARG A 133 3.61 -0.19 2.91
C ARG A 133 3.25 -0.75 1.52
N ARG A 134 1.99 -1.12 1.32
CA ARG A 134 1.52 -1.80 0.10
C ARG A 134 1.64 -1.00 -1.19
N TRP A 135 1.93 0.29 -1.13
CA TRP A 135 2.29 1.07 -2.33
C TRP A 135 3.60 0.57 -2.98
N LEU A 136 4.44 -0.15 -2.22
CA LEU A 136 5.65 -0.78 -2.72
C LEU A 136 5.35 -2.02 -3.55
N ASP A 137 4.24 -2.71 -3.29
CA ASP A 137 3.81 -3.91 -4.03
C ASP A 137 3.45 -3.57 -5.49
N GLN A 138 3.03 -2.33 -5.72
CA GLN A 138 2.65 -1.83 -7.06
C GLN A 138 3.83 -1.26 -7.85
N GLN A 139 5.06 -1.42 -7.36
CA GLN A 139 6.21 -1.20 -8.23
C GLN A 139 6.12 -2.24 -9.34
N ALA A 140 5.71 -1.80 -10.53
CA ALA A 140 5.87 -2.56 -11.76
C ALA A 140 7.32 -3.03 -11.75
N THR A 141 7.52 -4.33 -11.63
CA THR A 141 8.87 -4.87 -11.70
C THR A 141 9.43 -4.47 -13.07
N PRO A 142 10.75 -4.28 -13.23
CA PRO A 142 11.35 -3.97 -14.54
C PRO A 142 10.84 -4.91 -15.66
N ILE A 143 10.49 -6.13 -15.28
CA ILE A 143 9.85 -7.15 -16.09
C ILE A 143 8.49 -6.71 -16.65
N ASP A 144 7.60 -6.13 -15.83
CA ASP A 144 6.26 -5.68 -16.25
C ASP A 144 6.34 -4.51 -17.23
N GLN A 145 7.30 -3.60 -17.02
CA GLN A 145 7.52 -2.47 -17.94
C GLN A 145 8.09 -2.94 -19.28
N ALA A 146 9.06 -3.86 -19.25
CA ALA A 146 9.62 -4.47 -20.46
C ALA A 146 8.54 -5.24 -21.25
N GLN A 147 7.70 -6.04 -20.57
CA GLN A 147 6.60 -6.76 -21.20
C GLN A 147 5.58 -5.81 -21.85
N LYS A 148 5.22 -4.72 -21.17
CA LYS A 148 4.29 -3.72 -21.71
C LYS A 148 4.85 -3.01 -22.94
N GLN A 149 6.13 -2.63 -22.92
CA GLN A 149 6.82 -2.03 -24.08
C GLN A 149 6.90 -3.02 -25.25
N GLN A 150 7.24 -4.27 -24.97
CA GLN A 150 7.29 -5.34 -25.97
C GLN A 150 5.92 -5.56 -26.62
N GLN A 151 4.85 -5.59 -25.82
CA GLN A 151 3.48 -5.76 -26.30
C GLN A 151 3.02 -4.58 -27.16
N GLN A 152 3.33 -3.34 -26.76
CA GLN A 152 3.05 -2.14 -27.56
C GLN A 152 3.80 -2.14 -28.91
N GLN A 153 5.06 -2.58 -28.90
CA GLN A 153 5.86 -2.67 -30.12
C GLN A 153 5.33 -3.74 -31.08
N LEU A 154 4.90 -4.89 -30.56
CA LEU A 154 4.24 -5.94 -31.36
C LEU A 154 2.91 -5.45 -31.96
N GLN A 155 2.11 -4.71 -31.20
CA GLN A 155 0.88 -4.09 -31.70
C GLN A 155 1.17 -3.09 -32.83
N ALA A 156 2.21 -2.26 -32.69
CA ALA A 156 2.63 -1.32 -33.73
C ALA A 156 3.10 -2.03 -35.01
N ILE A 157 3.83 -3.14 -34.88
CA ILE A 157 4.25 -3.97 -36.03
C ILE A 157 3.02 -4.57 -36.72
N ASN A 158 2.06 -5.11 -35.95
CA ASN A 158 0.85 -5.70 -36.50
C ASN A 158 -0.01 -4.67 -37.24
N ALA A 159 -0.18 -3.47 -36.67
CA ALA A 159 -0.89 -2.38 -37.33
C ALA A 159 -0.20 -1.96 -38.64
N ALA A 160 1.13 -1.77 -38.62
CA ALA A 160 1.87 -1.43 -39.83
C ALA A 160 1.81 -2.53 -40.91
N ASN A 161 1.75 -3.81 -40.52
CA ASN A 161 1.54 -4.91 -41.47
C ASN A 161 0.14 -4.87 -42.11
N GLN A 162 -0.88 -4.46 -41.36
CA GLN A 162 -2.24 -4.26 -41.89
C GLN A 162 -2.27 -3.10 -42.89
N ASP A 163 -1.63 -1.98 -42.55
CA ASP A 163 -1.49 -0.81 -43.44
C ASP A 163 -0.75 -1.19 -44.73
N LEU A 164 0.32 -1.99 -44.62
CA LEU A 164 1.08 -2.49 -45.78
C LEU A 164 0.21 -3.35 -46.69
N ALA A 165 -0.59 -4.25 -46.13
CA ALA A 165 -1.50 -5.11 -46.88
C ALA A 165 -2.55 -4.28 -47.63
N HIS A 166 -3.11 -3.28 -46.96
CA HIS A 166 -4.06 -2.34 -47.58
C HIS A 166 -3.41 -1.53 -48.71
N ALA A 167 -2.23 -0.96 -48.49
CA ALA A 167 -1.51 -0.18 -49.50
C ALA A 167 -1.16 -1.01 -50.75
N ARG A 168 -0.78 -2.28 -50.57
CA ARG A 168 -0.55 -3.23 -51.68
C ARG A 168 -1.82 -3.49 -52.49
N GLN A 169 -2.94 -3.76 -51.81
CA GLN A 169 -4.21 -3.97 -52.48
C GLN A 169 -4.66 -2.73 -53.28
N MET A 170 -4.41 -1.53 -52.75
CA MET A 170 -4.74 -0.28 -53.44
C MET A 170 -3.81 0.00 -54.62
N ALA A 171 -2.52 -0.30 -54.52
CA ALA A 171 -1.56 -0.21 -55.63
C ALA A 171 -1.97 -1.12 -56.80
N GLU A 172 -2.38 -2.36 -56.52
CA GLU A 172 -2.82 -3.33 -57.53
C GLU A 172 -4.12 -2.89 -58.24
N ARG A 173 -5.04 -2.26 -57.51
CA ARG A 173 -6.34 -1.84 -58.05
C ARG A 173 -6.29 -0.52 -58.82
N SER A 174 -5.53 0.45 -58.33
CA SER A 174 -5.53 1.82 -58.86
C SER A 174 -4.38 2.09 -59.84
N GLY A 175 -3.26 1.38 -59.71
CA GLY A 175 -2.03 1.68 -60.45
C GLY A 175 -1.38 3.03 -60.09
N ASP A 176 -1.86 3.71 -59.03
CA ASP A 176 -1.37 5.04 -58.65
C ASP A 176 0.05 4.95 -58.02
N PRO A 177 1.03 5.73 -58.53
CA PRO A 177 2.37 5.84 -57.96
C PRO A 177 2.39 6.21 -56.46
N TYR A 178 1.35 6.88 -55.96
CA TYR A 178 1.19 7.21 -54.54
C TYR A 178 1.30 5.97 -53.65
N TRP A 179 0.60 4.89 -53.98
CA TRP A 179 0.58 3.68 -53.16
C TRP A 179 1.93 2.95 -53.16
N GLN A 180 2.70 3.06 -54.25
CA GLN A 180 4.07 2.53 -54.30
C GLN A 180 5.00 3.27 -53.34
N ALA A 181 4.90 4.61 -53.30
CA ALA A 181 5.65 5.42 -52.33
C ALA A 181 5.24 5.10 -50.88
N GLU A 182 3.95 4.86 -50.64
CA GLU A 182 3.43 4.54 -49.31
C GLU A 182 3.86 3.14 -48.83
N ILE A 183 3.92 2.15 -49.74
CA ILE A 183 4.45 0.80 -49.44
C ILE A 183 5.91 0.89 -48.96
N ILE A 184 6.74 1.71 -49.60
CA ILE A 184 8.15 1.88 -49.23
C ILE A 184 8.24 2.46 -47.81
N LYS A 185 7.51 3.54 -47.52
CA LYS A 185 7.51 4.17 -46.18
C LYS A 185 7.05 3.22 -45.08
N ILE A 186 5.96 2.46 -45.31
CA ILE A 186 5.45 1.51 -44.32
C ILE A 186 6.46 0.37 -44.11
N THR A 187 7.13 -0.08 -45.16
CA THR A 187 8.16 -1.12 -45.08
C THR A 187 9.39 -0.66 -44.28
N GLU A 188 9.84 0.58 -44.48
CA GLU A 188 10.92 1.19 -43.69
C GLU A 188 10.52 1.29 -42.21
N LYS A 189 9.30 1.77 -41.93
CA LYS A 189 8.75 1.84 -40.57
C LYS A 189 8.70 0.47 -39.86
N ILE A 190 8.28 -0.59 -40.56
CA ILE A 190 8.29 -1.96 -40.01
C ILE A 190 9.73 -2.40 -39.70
N THR A 191 10.67 -2.06 -40.57
CA THR A 191 12.09 -2.42 -40.41
C THR A 191 12.71 -1.73 -39.20
N GLU A 192 12.43 -0.45 -38.99
CA GLU A 192 12.84 0.30 -37.80
C GLU A 192 12.24 -0.27 -36.52
N LEU A 193 10.93 -0.54 -36.51
CA LEU A 193 10.24 -1.15 -35.38
C LEU A 193 10.84 -2.51 -35.00
N ARG A 194 11.20 -3.34 -35.99
CA ARG A 194 11.86 -4.63 -35.77
C ARG A 194 13.30 -4.47 -35.28
N ARG A 195 14.07 -3.53 -35.83
CA ARG A 195 15.44 -3.25 -35.38
C ARG A 195 15.46 -2.84 -33.90
N GLY A 196 14.51 -2.00 -33.48
CA GLY A 196 14.32 -1.66 -32.07
C GLY A 196 13.95 -2.87 -31.20
N HIS A 197 13.20 -3.84 -31.73
CA HIS A 197 12.81 -5.05 -31.02
C HIS A 197 13.97 -6.03 -30.81
N TYR A 198 14.83 -6.21 -31.81
CA TYR A 198 15.99 -7.11 -31.70
C TYR A 198 17.10 -6.55 -30.82
N ALA A 199 17.33 -5.24 -30.85
CA ALA A 199 18.33 -4.58 -29.99
C ALA A 199 17.95 -4.56 -28.50
N ALA A 200 16.66 -4.72 -28.18
CA ALA A 200 16.17 -4.77 -26.80
C ALA A 200 16.20 -6.19 -26.18
N ASN A 201 16.36 -7.24 -27.00
CA ASN A 201 16.36 -8.64 -26.58
C ASN A 201 17.75 -9.32 -26.64
N SER A 202 18.79 -8.55 -26.96
CA SER A 202 20.20 -8.97 -27.03
C SER A 202 21.00 -8.36 -25.89
#